data_AF-A0A179S5Q7-F1
#
_entry.id   AF-A0A179S5Q7-F1
#
_cell.length_a   1.000
_cell.length_b   1.000
_cell.length_c   1.000
_cell.angle_alpha   90.00
_cell.angle_beta   90.00
_cell.angle_gamma   90.00
#
_symmetry.space_group_name_H-M   'P 1'
#
loop_
_entity.id
_entity.type
_entity.pdbx_description
1 polymer ?
#
loop_
_entity_poly.entity_id
_entity_poly.type
_entity_poly.pdbx_seq_one_letter_code
_entity_poly.pdbx_strand_id
1 'polypeptide(L)'
;MLARHTGPAEGSSTPSGISCPVEAIAAAYLTQTSGDLALALRCAITDALADLLEAERRTRERSRLISRGFVRGQMEDTGDRP
;
A
#
# COMPACT_ATOMS: atom_id res chain seq x y z
N MET A 1 17.47 -46.29 -37.09
CA MET A 1 16.06 -45.92 -36.81
C MET A 1 15.93 -45.57 -35.34
N LEU A 2 15.44 -44.35 -35.11
CA LEU A 2 15.13 -43.55 -33.92
C LEU A 2 15.46 -44.04 -32.49
N ALA A 3 16.22 -43.17 -31.81
CA ALA A 3 16.39 -43.06 -30.38
C ALA A 3 15.06 -42.75 -29.67
N ARG A 4 14.84 -43.42 -28.53
CA ARG A 4 13.69 -43.20 -27.66
C ARG A 4 14.08 -42.13 -26.64
N HIS A 5 13.77 -40.88 -26.94
CA HIS A 5 13.76 -39.79 -25.97
C HIS A 5 12.34 -39.60 -25.46
N THR A 6 11.91 -40.45 -24.52
CA THR A 6 10.79 -40.10 -23.64
C THR A 6 11.34 -39.19 -22.55
N GLY A 7 11.40 -37.90 -22.84
CA GLY A 7 11.51 -36.88 -21.80
C GLY A 7 10.20 -36.84 -21.00
N PRO A 8 10.25 -36.61 -19.68
CA PRO A 8 9.04 -36.40 -18.91
C PRO A 8 8.36 -35.14 -19.45
N ALA A 9 7.06 -35.24 -19.72
CA ALA A 9 6.20 -34.08 -19.81
C ALA A 9 6.17 -33.44 -18.43
N GLU A 10 7.18 -32.62 -18.14
CA GLU A 10 7.08 -31.60 -17.12
C GLU A 10 5.95 -30.69 -17.59
N GLY A 11 4.75 -30.97 -17.09
CA GLY A 11 3.69 -30.00 -17.03
C GLY A 11 4.30 -28.78 -16.37
N SER A 12 4.64 -27.80 -17.21
CA SER A 12 5.07 -26.46 -16.87
C SER A 12 3.96 -25.80 -16.06
N SER A 13 3.80 -26.22 -14.81
CA SER A 13 3.34 -25.36 -13.74
C SER A 13 4.47 -24.38 -13.49
N THR A 14 4.67 -23.45 -14.44
CA THR A 14 5.25 -22.16 -14.11
C THR A 14 4.44 -21.67 -12.91
N PRO A 15 5.06 -21.33 -11.76
CA PRO A 15 4.35 -20.57 -10.76
C PRO A 15 3.91 -19.29 -11.46
N SER A 16 2.62 -19.22 -11.82
CA SER A 16 2.06 -18.07 -12.48
C SER A 16 2.25 -16.90 -11.55
N GLY A 17 3.08 -15.96 -11.99
CA GLY A 17 3.10 -14.60 -11.52
C GLY A 17 3.46 -14.43 -10.06
N ILE A 18 4.71 -14.01 -9.83
CA ILE A 18 4.87 -12.78 -9.06
C ILE A 18 4.21 -11.69 -9.91
N SER A 19 2.87 -11.66 -9.93
CA SER A 19 2.13 -10.56 -10.52
C SER A 19 2.65 -9.33 -9.81
N CYS A 20 3.03 -8.31 -10.58
CA CYS A 20 3.47 -7.05 -10.00
C CYS A 20 2.43 -6.67 -8.94
N PRO A 21 2.80 -6.28 -7.71
CA PRO A 21 1.81 -5.99 -6.66
C PRO A 21 0.74 -5.01 -7.12
N VAL A 22 1.09 -4.11 -8.05
CA VAL A 22 0.18 -3.19 -8.73
C VAL A 22 -0.87 -3.92 -9.58
N GLU A 23 -0.48 -4.92 -10.36
CA GLU A 23 -1.39 -5.73 -11.17
C GLU A 23 -2.34 -6.55 -10.30
N ALA A 24 -1.86 -7.10 -9.18
CA ALA A 24 -2.70 -7.81 -8.22
C ALA A 24 -3.75 -6.88 -7.58
N ILE A 25 -3.36 -5.66 -7.21
CA ILE A 25 -4.27 -4.63 -6.69
C ILE A 25 -5.28 -4.21 -7.76
N ALA A 26 -4.83 -3.96 -8.99
CA ALA A 26 -5.71 -3.60 -10.09
C ALA A 26 -6.73 -4.70 -10.40
N ALA A 27 -6.30 -5.96 -10.42
CA ALA A 27 -7.16 -7.12 -10.61
C ALA A 27 -8.22 -7.25 -9.49
N ALA A 28 -7.87 -6.91 -8.25
CA ALA A 28 -8.81 -6.91 -7.13
C ALA A 28 -9.95 -5.89 -7.35
N TYR A 29 -9.64 -4.66 -7.75
CA TYR A 29 -10.66 -3.65 -8.04
C TYR A 29 -11.53 -4.02 -9.26
N LEU A 30 -10.94 -4.62 -10.29
CA LEU A 30 -11.71 -5.12 -11.45
C LEU A 30 -12.65 -6.25 -11.07
N THR A 31 -12.18 -7.18 -10.23
CA THR A 31 -13.01 -8.29 -9.75
C THR A 31 -14.17 -7.76 -8.90
N GLN A 32 -13.91 -6.80 -8.02
CA GLN A 32 -14.92 -6.17 -7.16
C GLN A 32 -16.01 -5.43 -7.95
N THR A 33 -15.65 -4.87 -9.10
CA THR A 33 -16.56 -4.07 -9.96
C THR A 33 -17.14 -4.87 -11.11
N SER A 34 -17.09 -6.21 -11.03
CA SER A 34 -17.61 -7.12 -12.07
C SER A 34 -17.02 -6.84 -13.47
N GLY A 35 -15.78 -6.35 -13.52
CA GLY A 35 -15.08 -6.01 -14.76
C GLY A 35 -15.34 -4.60 -15.31
N ASP A 36 -16.12 -3.75 -14.63
CA ASP A 36 -16.28 -2.35 -15.02
C ASP A 36 -15.01 -1.54 -14.70
N LEU A 37 -14.17 -1.36 -15.73
CA LEU A 37 -12.92 -0.59 -15.67
C LEU A 37 -13.12 0.85 -15.16
N ALA A 38 -14.20 1.52 -15.56
CA ALA A 38 -14.44 2.90 -15.18
C ALA A 38 -14.83 3.01 -13.71
N LEU A 39 -15.63 2.07 -13.22
CA LEU A 39 -15.97 1.98 -11.80
C LEU A 39 -14.75 1.57 -10.97
N ALA A 40 -13.98 0.57 -11.40
CA ALA A 40 -12.76 0.12 -10.74
C ALA A 40 -11.77 1.28 -10.52
N LEU A 41 -11.56 2.08 -11.56
CA LEU A 41 -10.67 3.25 -11.49
C LEU A 41 -11.18 4.31 -10.51
N ARG A 42 -12.49 4.62 -10.53
CA ARG A 42 -13.08 5.57 -9.57
C ARG A 42 -12.95 5.06 -8.13
N CYS A 43 -13.16 3.76 -7.89
CA CYS A 43 -12.97 3.15 -6.58
C CYS A 43 -11.51 3.25 -6.12
N ALA A 44 -10.55 2.86 -6.96
CA ALA A 44 -9.13 2.91 -6.63
C ALA A 44 -8.65 4.34 -6.31
N ILE A 45 -9.10 5.34 -7.08
CA ILE A 45 -8.78 6.76 -6.81
C ILE A 45 -9.40 7.21 -5.49
N THR A 46 -10.65 6.82 -5.22
CA THR A 46 -11.35 7.19 -3.98
C THR A 46 -10.63 6.64 -2.75
N ASP A 47 -10.24 5.37 -2.79
CA ASP A 47 -9.48 4.73 -1.70
C ASP A 47 -8.10 5.40 -1.51
N ALA A 48 -7.36 5.67 -2.59
CA ALA A 48 -6.06 6.33 -2.51
C ALA A 48 -6.15 7.74 -1.90
N LEU A 49 -7.22 8.50 -2.22
CA LEU A 49 -7.47 9.81 -1.61
C LEU A 49 -7.86 9.70 -0.14
N ALA A 50 -8.64 8.68 0.24
CA ALA A 50 -8.97 8.42 1.64
C ALA A 50 -7.72 8.06 2.47
N ASP A 51 -6.85 7.21 1.92
CA ASP A 51 -5.57 6.84 2.53
C ASP A 51 -4.65 8.06 2.70
N LEU A 52 -4.59 8.95 1.71
CA LEU A 52 -3.84 10.20 1.80
C LEU A 52 -4.39 11.09 2.92
N LEU A 53 -5.69 11.32 2.97
CA LEU A 53 -6.31 12.17 4.01
C LEU A 53 -6.10 11.60 5.41
N GLU A 54 -6.16 10.28 5.56
CA GLU A 54 -5.90 9.60 6.83
C GLU A 54 -4.42 9.70 7.23
N ALA A 55 -3.49 9.56 6.28
CA ALA A 55 -2.07 9.78 6.51
C ALA A 55 -1.75 11.24 6.90
N GLU A 56 -2.40 12.21 6.26
CA GLU A 56 -2.27 13.62 6.64
C GLU A 56 -2.84 13.91 8.03
N ARG A 57 -3.99 13.31 8.38
CA ARG A 57 -4.59 13.44 9.72
C ARG A 57 -3.63 12.96 10.80
N ARG A 58 -3.05 11.77 10.62
CA ARG A 58 -2.05 11.21 11.54
C ARG A 58 -0.83 12.11 11.67
N THR A 59 -0.39 12.73 10.56
CA THR A 59 0.74 13.67 10.57
C THR A 59 0.42 14.93 11.38
N ARG A 60 -0.76 15.53 11.16
CA ARG A 60 -1.21 16.71 11.91
C ARG A 60 -1.38 16.43 13.40
N GLU A 61 -1.93 15.28 13.77
CA GLU A 61 -2.05 14.84 15.16
C GLU A 61 -0.68 14.64 15.82
N ARG A 62 0.27 14.02 15.12
CA ARG A 62 1.62 13.78 15.62
C ARG A 62 2.42 15.08 15.78
N SER A 63 2.28 16.04 14.86
CA SER A 63 2.88 17.38 15.01
C SER A 63 2.28 18.16 16.19
N ARG A 64 0.98 18.05 16.46
CA ARG A 64 0.33 18.70 17.62
C ARG A 64 0.85 18.15 18.95
N LEU A 65 1.13 16.84 19.04
CA LEU A 65 1.71 16.23 20.23
C LEU A 65 3.17 16.64 20.43
N ILE A 66 3.95 16.77 19.35
CA ILE A 66 5.32 17.30 19.42
C ILE A 66 5.30 18.73 19.93
N SER A 67 4.46 19.63 19.40
CA SER A 67 4.40 21.01 19.88
C SER A 67 3.92 21.14 21.32
N ARG A 68 2.99 20.30 21.79
CA ARG A 68 2.56 20.31 23.20
C ARG A 68 3.62 19.76 24.16
N GLY A 69 4.36 18.72 23.76
CA GLY A 69 5.50 18.20 24.53
C GLY A 69 6.70 19.16 24.52
N PHE A 70 6.95 19.82 23.38
CA PHE A 70 8.02 20.81 23.20
C PHE A 70 7.75 22.09 23.99
N VAL A 71 6.50 22.58 24.04
CA VAL A 71 6.13 23.76 24.86
C VAL A 71 6.23 23.46 26.36
N ARG A 72 5.88 22.25 26.82
CA ARG A 72 6.12 21.86 28.21
C ARG A 72 7.62 21.77 28.54
N GLY A 73 8.42 21.19 27.64
CA GLY A 73 9.87 21.13 27.81
C GLY A 73 10.53 22.51 27.87
N GLN A 74 10.09 23.45 27.03
CA GLN A 74 10.60 24.83 27.05
C GLN A 74 10.15 25.63 28.29
N MET A 75 8.94 25.44 28.80
CA MET A 75 8.50 26.13 30.02
C MET A 75 9.23 25.64 31.27
N GLU A 76 9.57 24.34 31.33
CA GLU A 76 10.39 23.78 32.42
C GLU A 76 11.86 24.25 32.30
N ASP A 77 12.43 24.28 31.08
CA ASP A 77 13.82 24.73 30.82
C ASP A 77 14.00 26.25 30.98
N THR A 78 12.96 27.05 30.73
CA THR A 78 13.02 28.53 30.90
C THR A 78 12.74 28.95 32.35
N GLY A 79 12.31 28.03 33.22
CA GLY A 79 11.98 28.29 34.63
C GLY A 79 13.15 28.11 35.61
N ASP A 80 14.26 27.53 35.18
CA ASP A 80 15.46 27.30 36.00
C ASP A 80 16.70 27.92 35.35
N ARG A 81 16.80 29.24 35.44
CA ARG A 81 18.07 29.94 35.20
C ARG A 81 18.33 30.86 36.41
N PRO A 82 19.48 30.72 37.10
CA PRO A 82 19.76 31.33 38.40
C PRO A 82 19.79 32.86 38.38
#